data_AF-A0A136IU71-F1
#
_entry.id   AF-A0A136IU71-F1
#
_cell.length_a   1.000
_cell.length_b   1.000
_cell.length_c   1.000
_cell.angle_alpha   90.00
_cell.angle_beta   90.00
_cell.angle_gamma   90.00
#
_symmetry.space_group_name_H-M   'P 1'
#
loop_
_entity.id
_entity.type
_entity.pdbx_description
1 polymer ?
#
loop_
_entity_poly.entity_id
_entity_poly.type
_entity_poly.pdbx_seq_one_letter_code
_entity_poly.pdbx_strand_id
1 'polypeptide(L)'
;MLVNEVLVIAIAALAGPAMAGSRAWEGPIRHEVHLDRRRFEPMPVDAAGYAIRPMTSNGTEVPASHRKRYLGIRPGQGRNPTYLWPDKTITFCYDSTNSRDKIQEGLNTAITMWVAAGLSAQVYKYIQLPDIGSACTNNKNRDKILVVSHNDDGVHATSPGRRPLDARHPEFKGPSMKLSQREDVGQLNRVANWAHELGHAWGLFHEHQNPYFWGFPYGVHSDNILAGNVFGDRFDCAALKDHARVMAAIDAKHGSDGKAAQIKIDVCTNHGAAEEWGFSAHDWLPIKADITYTQGIPAVDADYDDVDWDSIMMYPSGAGGIGTARPPSGPSESPSDYDQRRPVLLRNDGGSIHTNAIPSVGDVAGIRNLYEGNFANEKGEPYILPNDGKSAWQPKFIKDFIGTKGKACTLPNN
;
A
#
# COMPACT_ATOMS: atom_id res chain seq x y z
N MET A 1 20.31 4.56 -87.76
CA MET A 1 21.35 3.69 -87.17
C MET A 1 21.32 3.96 -85.67
N LEU A 2 20.63 3.14 -84.84
CA LEU A 2 21.13 1.92 -84.16
C LEU A 2 22.44 2.24 -83.41
N VAL A 3 22.59 2.10 -82.09
CA VAL A 3 22.17 1.04 -81.15
C VAL A 3 22.14 1.57 -79.69
N ASN A 4 21.32 0.92 -78.87
CA ASN A 4 21.23 0.88 -77.40
C ASN A 4 22.52 1.09 -76.59
N GLU A 5 22.38 1.64 -75.37
CA GLU A 5 22.86 0.96 -74.16
C GLU A 5 22.12 1.43 -72.89
N VAL A 6 21.75 0.44 -72.08
CA VAL A 6 21.00 0.55 -70.82
C VAL A 6 21.99 0.77 -69.68
N LEU A 7 21.82 1.84 -68.89
CA LEU A 7 22.55 2.03 -67.64
C LEU A 7 21.60 1.88 -66.44
N VAL A 8 21.76 0.77 -65.72
CA VAL A 8 21.12 0.50 -64.43
C VAL A 8 21.97 1.15 -63.34
N ILE A 9 21.41 2.11 -62.59
CA ILE A 9 22.05 2.67 -61.40
C ILE A 9 21.55 1.90 -60.17
N ALA A 10 22.43 1.11 -59.57
CA ALA A 10 22.25 0.53 -58.24
C ALA A 10 22.77 1.53 -57.19
N ILE A 11 21.86 2.06 -56.35
CA ILE A 11 22.24 2.83 -55.15
C ILE A 11 22.43 1.83 -54.02
N ALA A 12 23.69 1.52 -53.70
CA ALA A 12 24.05 0.85 -52.47
C ALA A 12 24.07 1.87 -51.31
N ALA A 13 23.08 1.79 -50.43
CA ALA A 13 23.08 2.50 -49.17
C ALA A 13 24.09 1.86 -48.20
N LEU A 14 25.19 2.58 -47.94
CA LEU A 14 26.12 2.28 -46.86
C LEU A 14 25.46 2.63 -45.52
N ALA A 15 24.91 1.63 -44.84
CA ALA A 15 24.56 1.71 -43.44
C ALA A 15 25.84 1.58 -42.60
N GLY A 16 26.34 2.72 -42.09
CA GLY A 16 27.28 2.75 -40.97
C GLY A 16 26.53 2.74 -39.63
N PRO A 17 27.12 2.18 -38.55
CA PRO A 17 26.44 1.99 -37.28
C PRO A 17 26.14 3.34 -36.62
N ALA A 18 24.87 3.56 -36.31
CA ALA A 18 24.45 4.62 -35.41
C ALA A 18 25.08 4.34 -34.03
N MET A 19 26.07 5.14 -33.64
CA MET A 19 26.52 5.18 -32.27
C MET A 19 25.34 5.62 -31.40
N ALA A 20 24.91 4.71 -30.53
CA ALA A 20 23.91 4.96 -29.52
C ALA A 20 24.26 6.23 -28.73
N GLY A 21 23.26 7.08 -28.53
CA GLY A 21 23.38 8.41 -27.95
C GLY A 21 24.14 8.41 -26.62
N SER A 22 25.09 9.34 -26.51
CA SER A 22 25.71 9.65 -25.24
C SER A 22 24.68 10.25 -24.28
N ARG A 23 24.71 9.84 -23.01
CA ARG A 23 23.96 10.44 -21.89
C ARG A 23 24.20 11.94 -21.65
N ALA A 24 25.06 12.58 -22.43
CA ALA A 24 25.34 14.01 -22.33
C ALA A 24 24.23 14.92 -22.91
N TRP A 25 23.21 14.34 -23.57
CA TRP A 25 22.08 15.08 -24.17
C TRP A 25 20.70 14.68 -23.63
N GLU A 26 20.65 13.77 -22.65
CA GLU A 26 19.44 13.57 -21.85
C GLU A 26 19.33 14.78 -20.93
N GLY A 27 18.43 15.71 -21.26
CA GLY A 27 18.08 16.82 -20.37
C GLY A 27 17.75 16.27 -18.97
N PRO A 28 18.10 16.99 -17.89
CA PRO A 28 17.82 16.51 -16.54
C PRO A 28 16.33 16.14 -16.47
N ILE A 29 16.04 14.92 -16.05
CA ILE A 29 14.68 14.42 -15.82
C ILE A 29 14.02 15.35 -14.79
N ARG A 30 13.32 16.37 -15.29
CA ARG A 30 12.56 17.33 -14.47
C ARG A 30 11.14 16.81 -14.30
N HIS A 31 11.01 15.65 -13.67
CA HIS A 31 9.84 15.33 -12.86
C HIS A 31 10.37 14.99 -11.46
N GLU A 32 11.07 15.97 -10.88
CA GLU A 32 11.25 16.01 -9.44
C GLU A 32 9.86 16.20 -8.85
N VAL A 33 9.39 15.18 -8.12
CA VAL A 33 8.53 15.43 -6.98
C VAL A 33 9.20 16.60 -6.25
N HIS A 34 8.57 17.78 -6.22
CA HIS A 34 8.98 18.87 -5.35
C HIS A 34 8.67 18.44 -3.91
N LEU A 35 9.41 17.43 -3.47
CA LEU A 35 9.62 17.05 -2.09
C LEU A 35 10.16 18.32 -1.44
N ASP A 36 9.39 18.87 -0.50
CA ASP A 36 9.84 20.00 0.32
C ASP A 36 11.20 19.64 0.91
N ARG A 37 12.28 20.20 0.34
CA ARG A 37 13.67 19.90 0.71
C ARG A 37 13.94 20.11 2.20
N ARG A 38 13.09 20.88 2.90
CA ARG A 38 13.17 21.09 4.35
C ARG A 38 12.79 19.86 5.19
N ARG A 39 12.21 18.81 4.58
CA ARG A 39 11.86 17.55 5.27
C ARG A 39 12.89 16.42 5.10
N PHE A 40 14.00 16.64 4.40
CA PHE A 40 14.98 15.59 4.03
C PHE A 40 16.38 15.85 4.58
N GLU A 41 16.49 16.25 5.84
CA GLU A 41 17.78 16.10 6.52
C GLU A 41 18.06 14.60 6.70
N PRO A 42 19.27 14.10 6.34
CA PRO A 42 19.63 12.71 6.58
C PRO A 42 19.53 12.41 8.07
N MET A 43 18.56 11.57 8.45
CA MET A 43 18.40 11.15 9.84
C MET A 43 19.64 10.34 10.26
N PRO A 44 20.37 10.75 11.32
CA PRO A 44 21.48 9.97 11.84
C PRO A 44 20.97 8.58 12.22
N VAL A 45 21.77 7.52 12.04
CA VAL A 45 21.40 6.15 12.42
C VAL A 45 22.33 5.62 13.50
N ASP A 46 21.82 4.76 14.40
CA ASP A 46 22.61 4.12 15.45
C ASP A 46 23.40 2.93 14.91
N ALA A 47 24.19 2.31 15.79
CA ALA A 47 25.03 1.17 15.42
C ALA A 47 24.24 -0.06 14.93
N ALA A 48 22.93 -0.13 15.18
CA ALA A 48 22.04 -1.17 14.67
C ALA A 48 21.25 -0.72 13.43
N GLY A 49 21.54 0.47 12.89
CA GLY A 49 20.94 1.01 11.68
C GLY A 49 19.57 1.68 11.90
N TYR A 50 19.20 2.01 13.14
CA TYR A 50 17.95 2.71 13.46
C TYR A 50 18.14 4.22 13.39
N ALA A 51 17.19 4.96 12.82
CA ALA A 51 17.20 6.42 12.89
C ALA A 51 17.25 6.91 14.36
N ILE A 52 18.34 7.58 14.70
CA ILE A 52 18.53 8.35 15.93
C ILE A 52 17.62 9.57 15.82
N ARG A 53 16.62 9.66 16.69
CA ARG A 53 15.89 10.91 16.87
C ARG A 53 16.91 12.01 17.19
N PRO A 54 16.84 13.20 16.57
CA PRO A 54 17.46 14.36 17.18
C PRO A 54 16.84 14.46 18.57
N MET A 55 17.60 14.14 19.61
CA MET A 55 17.23 14.55 20.95
C MET A 55 17.24 16.07 20.88
N THR A 56 16.05 16.67 20.78
CA THR A 56 15.91 18.07 21.14
C THR A 56 16.46 18.18 22.55
N SER A 57 17.61 18.81 22.66
CA SER A 57 18.31 19.08 23.91
C SER A 57 17.43 20.01 24.74
N ASN A 58 16.51 19.43 25.51
CA ASN A 58 16.00 19.87 26.80
C ASN A 58 14.84 18.97 27.22
N GLY A 59 15.15 17.91 27.96
CA GLY A 59 14.73 17.76 29.36
C GLY A 59 13.26 17.97 29.77
N THR A 60 12.28 17.84 28.89
CA THR A 60 10.89 17.60 29.27
C THR A 60 10.38 16.42 28.47
N GLU A 61 9.83 15.44 29.19
CA GLU A 61 9.07 14.31 28.65
C GLU A 61 8.37 14.72 27.36
N VAL A 62 8.61 14.01 26.24
CA VAL A 62 7.68 14.12 25.11
C VAL A 62 6.34 13.70 25.71
N PRO A 63 5.37 14.62 25.90
CA PRO A 63 4.17 14.24 26.60
C PRO A 63 3.53 13.10 25.81
N ALA A 64 2.95 12.14 26.54
CA ALA A 64 2.30 10.97 25.96
C ALA A 64 1.25 11.35 24.87
N SER A 65 0.85 12.63 24.81
CA SER A 65 -0.04 13.28 23.85
C SER A 65 0.47 13.42 22.40
N HIS A 66 1.68 12.98 22.03
CA HIS A 66 2.17 13.12 20.65
C HIS A 66 2.57 11.81 19.97
N ARG A 67 2.14 10.65 20.48
CA ARG A 67 2.23 9.41 19.70
C ARG A 67 1.14 9.45 18.63
N LYS A 68 1.46 10.05 17.47
CA LYS A 68 0.66 9.96 16.25
C LYS A 68 0.42 8.48 15.92
N ARG A 69 -0.80 8.20 15.48
CA ARG A 69 -1.45 6.90 15.66
C ARG A 69 -1.58 6.19 14.30
N TYR A 70 -1.80 4.90 14.35
CA TYR A 70 -1.94 4.05 13.16
C TYR A 70 -2.93 2.93 13.47
N LEU A 71 -3.63 2.49 12.44
CA LEU A 71 -4.44 1.28 12.47
C LEU A 71 -3.68 0.12 11.81
N GLY A 72 -3.62 -1.03 12.46
CA GLY A 72 -2.92 -2.19 11.92
C GLY A 72 -3.63 -3.51 12.16
N ILE A 73 -3.13 -4.57 11.53
CA ILE A 73 -3.59 -5.94 11.76
C ILE A 73 -3.30 -6.36 13.20
N ARG A 74 -4.16 -7.21 13.75
CA ARG A 74 -3.84 -7.98 14.96
C ARG A 74 -3.30 -9.37 14.55
N PRO A 75 -1.98 -9.61 14.63
CA PRO A 75 -1.41 -10.83 14.07
C PRO A 75 -1.98 -12.10 14.69
N GLY A 76 -2.28 -13.10 13.87
CA GLY A 76 -2.70 -14.44 14.33
C GLY A 76 -4.06 -14.53 15.02
N GLN A 77 -4.84 -13.44 15.08
CA GLN A 77 -6.16 -13.42 15.72
C GLN A 77 -7.30 -13.29 14.71
N GLY A 78 -8.48 -13.75 15.11
CA GLY A 78 -9.71 -13.59 14.32
C GLY A 78 -10.14 -14.80 13.51
N ARG A 79 -11.24 -14.64 12.75
CA ARG A 79 -11.78 -15.70 11.88
C ARG A 79 -10.95 -15.91 10.61
N ASN A 80 -10.22 -14.88 10.19
CA ASN A 80 -9.34 -14.86 9.03
C ASN A 80 -7.99 -14.26 9.45
N PRO A 81 -7.21 -14.99 10.27
CA PRO A 81 -6.03 -14.42 10.90
C PRO A 81 -5.04 -13.96 9.86
N THR A 82 -4.54 -12.74 10.02
CA THR A 82 -3.45 -12.21 9.19
C THR A 82 -2.16 -12.26 9.99
N TYR A 83 -1.03 -12.50 9.33
CA TYR A 83 0.28 -12.60 9.97
C TYR A 83 1.22 -11.51 9.50
N LEU A 84 2.22 -11.23 10.33
CA LEU A 84 3.35 -10.40 9.92
C LEU A 84 4.25 -11.18 8.95
N TRP A 85 5.00 -10.42 8.16
CA TRP A 85 6.07 -10.96 7.32
C TRP A 85 7.23 -11.48 8.18
N PRO A 86 7.71 -12.71 7.97
CA PRO A 86 8.82 -13.24 8.76
C PRO A 86 10.07 -12.39 8.57
N ASP A 87 10.83 -12.22 9.65
CA ASP A 87 12.10 -11.48 9.67
C ASP A 87 12.04 -10.09 9.02
N LYS A 88 10.87 -9.43 9.16
CA LYS A 88 10.61 -8.09 8.58
C LYS A 88 10.95 -8.04 7.08
N THR A 89 10.63 -9.11 6.35
CA THR A 89 10.98 -9.27 4.94
C THR A 89 9.77 -9.60 4.08
N ILE A 90 9.38 -8.67 3.20
CA ILE A 90 8.38 -8.92 2.17
C ILE A 90 9.08 -9.59 0.99
N THR A 91 8.76 -10.86 0.76
CA THR A 91 9.17 -11.56 -0.47
C THR A 91 8.08 -11.38 -1.51
N PHE A 92 8.43 -10.89 -2.70
CA PHE A 92 7.46 -10.58 -3.74
C PHE A 92 7.90 -11.06 -5.13
N CYS A 93 6.94 -11.20 -6.04
CA CYS A 93 7.19 -11.48 -7.45
C CYS A 93 6.12 -10.86 -8.33
N TYR A 94 6.40 -10.73 -9.62
CA TYR A 94 5.44 -10.18 -10.57
C TYR A 94 4.63 -11.29 -11.25
N ASP A 95 3.34 -11.05 -11.42
CA ASP A 95 2.43 -11.99 -12.09
C ASP A 95 2.71 -12.14 -13.59
N SER A 96 3.49 -11.23 -14.18
CA SER A 96 3.84 -11.19 -15.59
C SER A 96 5.02 -10.25 -15.83
N THR A 97 5.70 -10.43 -16.96
CA THR A 97 6.76 -9.51 -17.42
C THR A 97 6.21 -8.10 -17.65
N ASN A 98 5.01 -7.99 -18.20
CA ASN A 98 4.34 -6.70 -18.40
C ASN A 98 4.11 -5.95 -17.08
N SER A 99 3.65 -6.65 -16.03
CA SER A 99 3.49 -6.03 -14.71
C SER A 99 4.82 -5.56 -14.15
N ARG A 100 5.88 -6.38 -14.24
CA ARG A 100 7.23 -5.98 -13.82
C ARG A 100 7.66 -4.70 -14.54
N ASP A 101 7.61 -4.70 -15.86
CA ASP A 101 8.13 -3.60 -16.69
C ASP A 101 7.38 -2.29 -16.43
N LYS A 102 6.08 -2.36 -16.12
CA LYS A 102 5.25 -1.20 -15.78
C LYS A 102 5.42 -0.71 -14.34
N ILE A 103 5.77 -1.57 -13.38
CA ILE A 103 5.69 -1.27 -11.94
C ILE A 103 7.07 -1.10 -11.29
N GLN A 104 8.08 -1.86 -11.72
CA GLN A 104 9.29 -2.06 -10.92
C GLN A 104 9.99 -0.76 -10.51
N GLU A 105 10.15 0.19 -11.43
CA GLU A 105 10.83 1.45 -11.14
C GLU A 105 10.09 2.29 -10.08
N GLY A 106 8.80 2.53 -10.27
CA GLY A 106 8.05 3.32 -9.29
C GLY A 106 7.81 2.56 -7.99
N LEU A 107 7.75 1.22 -7.99
CA LEU A 107 7.66 0.44 -6.74
C LEU A 107 8.95 0.57 -5.93
N ASN A 108 10.11 0.53 -6.59
CA ASN A 108 11.39 0.81 -5.95
C ASN A 108 11.45 2.25 -5.40
N THR A 109 10.84 3.21 -6.10
CA THR A 109 10.70 4.59 -5.61
C THR A 109 9.81 4.65 -4.38
N ALA A 110 8.67 3.97 -4.38
CA ALA A 110 7.77 3.87 -3.24
C ALA A 110 8.45 3.21 -2.01
N ILE A 111 9.25 2.16 -2.21
CA ILE A 111 10.10 1.57 -1.16
C ILE A 111 11.07 2.60 -0.60
N THR A 112 11.72 3.38 -1.48
CA THR A 112 12.67 4.42 -1.07
C THR A 112 12.00 5.52 -0.25
N MET A 113 10.71 5.82 -0.49
CA MET A 113 9.96 6.78 0.32
C MET A 113 9.76 6.30 1.77
N TRP A 114 9.48 5.00 1.98
CA TRP A 114 9.43 4.43 3.33
C TRP A 114 10.77 4.49 4.04
N VAL A 115 11.87 4.23 3.30
CA VAL A 115 13.23 4.36 3.85
C VAL A 115 13.52 5.80 4.24
N ALA A 116 13.19 6.76 3.37
CA ALA A 116 13.36 8.19 3.65
C ALA A 116 12.51 8.67 4.84
N ALA A 117 11.32 8.09 5.05
CA ALA A 117 10.47 8.38 6.20
C ALA A 117 11.00 7.78 7.52
N GLY A 118 12.00 6.89 7.46
CA GLY A 118 12.68 6.33 8.65
C GLY A 118 12.54 4.82 8.83
N LEU A 119 11.95 4.10 7.87
CA LEU A 119 11.88 2.63 7.89
C LEU A 119 13.18 2.02 7.36
N SER A 120 14.13 1.71 8.25
CA SER A 120 15.49 1.27 7.88
C SER A 120 15.50 0.07 6.92
N ALA A 121 16.10 0.25 5.74
CA ALA A 121 16.25 -0.79 4.72
C ALA A 121 17.13 -1.98 5.16
N GLN A 122 17.93 -1.81 6.22
CA GLN A 122 18.75 -2.89 6.79
C GLN A 122 17.90 -3.85 7.62
N VAL A 123 16.78 -3.36 8.16
CA VAL A 123 15.87 -4.09 9.06
C VAL A 123 14.63 -4.55 8.31
N TYR A 124 14.00 -3.66 7.55
CA TYR A 124 12.79 -3.92 6.76
C TYR A 124 13.15 -4.12 5.30
N LYS A 125 12.96 -5.34 4.80
CA LYS A 125 13.53 -5.78 3.53
C LYS A 125 12.44 -6.12 2.52
N TYR A 126 12.78 -5.89 1.26
CA TYR A 126 12.01 -6.34 0.11
C TYR A 126 12.90 -7.25 -0.73
N ILE A 127 12.45 -8.48 -0.97
CA ILE A 127 13.17 -9.45 -1.80
C ILE A 127 12.30 -9.80 -2.99
N GLN A 128 12.73 -9.37 -4.17
CA GLN A 128 12.13 -9.79 -5.43
C GLN A 128 12.62 -11.19 -5.79
N LEU A 129 11.70 -12.13 -5.99
CA LEU A 129 12.03 -13.42 -6.58
C LEU A 129 12.27 -13.27 -8.09
N PRO A 130 13.23 -14.02 -8.67
CA PRO A 130 13.51 -13.97 -10.10
C PRO A 130 12.37 -14.58 -10.94
N ASP A 131 11.59 -15.49 -10.35
CA ASP A 131 10.46 -16.15 -10.99
C ASP A 131 9.31 -15.16 -11.21
N ILE A 132 8.81 -15.10 -12.46
CA ILE A 132 7.71 -14.24 -12.91
C ILE A 132 6.64 -15.14 -13.56
N GLY A 133 5.40 -14.66 -13.68
CA GLY A 133 4.40 -15.40 -14.43
C GLY A 133 3.82 -16.56 -13.64
N SER A 134 3.57 -17.68 -14.31
CA SER A 134 3.04 -18.89 -13.69
C SER A 134 3.94 -19.46 -12.58
N ALA A 135 5.27 -19.29 -12.67
CA ALA A 135 6.20 -19.71 -11.63
C ALA A 135 6.03 -18.90 -10.32
N CYS A 136 5.54 -17.67 -10.43
CA CYS A 136 5.17 -16.78 -9.33
C CYS A 136 3.74 -17.09 -8.84
N THR A 137 2.74 -17.08 -9.74
CA THR A 137 1.32 -17.18 -9.38
C THR A 137 0.90 -18.58 -8.93
N ASN A 138 1.54 -19.64 -9.45
CA ASN A 138 1.30 -21.04 -9.07
C ASN A 138 2.41 -21.60 -8.17
N ASN A 139 3.18 -20.73 -7.51
CA ASN A 139 4.24 -21.17 -6.61
C ASN A 139 3.65 -22.00 -5.45
N LYS A 140 4.32 -23.10 -5.07
CA LYS A 140 3.89 -23.93 -3.93
C LYS A 140 3.88 -23.19 -2.58
N ASN A 141 4.62 -22.07 -2.47
CA ASN A 141 4.69 -21.20 -1.30
C ASN A 141 3.92 -19.88 -1.53
N ARG A 142 2.88 -19.89 -2.37
CA ARG A 142 2.14 -18.68 -2.77
C ARG A 142 1.55 -17.91 -1.57
N ASP A 143 1.26 -18.60 -0.46
CA ASP A 143 0.82 -18.01 0.83
C ASP A 143 1.91 -17.22 1.57
N LYS A 144 3.15 -17.26 1.08
CA LYS A 144 4.33 -16.58 1.65
C LYS A 144 4.95 -15.58 0.68
N ILE A 145 4.32 -15.34 -0.46
CA ILE A 145 4.85 -14.48 -1.52
C ILE A 145 3.78 -13.45 -1.87
N LEU A 146 4.16 -12.17 -1.87
CA LEU A 146 3.33 -11.10 -2.39
C LEU A 146 3.39 -11.11 -3.92
N VAL A 147 2.26 -11.39 -4.57
CA VAL A 147 2.19 -11.31 -6.03
C VAL A 147 1.73 -9.92 -6.44
N VAL A 148 2.58 -9.25 -7.21
CA VAL A 148 2.37 -7.89 -7.71
C VAL A 148 1.87 -7.95 -9.15
N SER A 149 0.74 -7.30 -9.42
CA SER A 149 0.12 -7.24 -10.74
C SER A 149 -0.22 -5.82 -11.16
N HIS A 150 -0.21 -5.57 -12.46
CA HIS A 150 -0.59 -4.30 -13.06
C HIS A 150 -2.03 -4.31 -13.57
N ASN A 151 -2.71 -3.16 -13.49
CA ASN A 151 -3.99 -2.92 -14.19
C ASN A 151 -4.12 -1.47 -14.70
N ASP A 152 -4.86 -1.30 -15.79
CA ASP A 152 -5.14 0.01 -16.40
C ASP A 152 -6.44 0.64 -15.84
N ASP A 153 -7.14 -0.03 -14.91
CA ASP A 153 -8.46 0.38 -14.41
C ASP A 153 -8.40 1.44 -13.29
N GLY A 154 -7.21 1.79 -12.82
CA GLY A 154 -7.03 2.71 -11.68
C GLY A 154 -7.32 2.05 -10.33
N VAL A 155 -7.33 0.72 -10.29
CA VAL A 155 -7.55 -0.03 -9.05
C VAL A 155 -6.21 -0.22 -8.35
N HIS A 156 -6.17 0.18 -7.09
CA HIS A 156 -5.09 -0.13 -6.16
C HIS A 156 -5.69 -0.99 -5.06
N ALA A 157 -5.07 -2.13 -4.77
CA ALA A 157 -5.54 -3.03 -3.72
C ALA A 157 -4.43 -3.96 -3.28
N THR A 158 -4.20 -4.04 -1.97
CA THR A 158 -3.20 -4.91 -1.38
C THR A 158 -3.76 -5.64 -0.19
N SER A 159 -3.52 -6.94 -0.12
CA SER A 159 -3.83 -7.72 1.07
C SER A 159 -3.02 -7.22 2.26
N PRO A 160 -3.65 -6.88 3.40
CA PRO A 160 -2.93 -6.49 4.60
C PRO A 160 -2.02 -7.63 5.08
N GLY A 161 -0.74 -7.34 5.34
CA GLY A 161 0.21 -8.32 5.86
C GLY A 161 0.30 -9.62 5.04
N ARG A 162 0.37 -10.75 5.74
CA ARG A 162 0.40 -12.10 5.17
C ARG A 162 -0.83 -12.89 5.61
N ARG A 163 -1.88 -12.89 4.80
CA ARG A 163 -3.06 -13.73 5.04
C ARG A 163 -2.80 -15.18 4.57
N PRO A 164 -3.12 -16.21 5.38
CA PRO A 164 -3.00 -17.61 5.00
C PRO A 164 -4.02 -17.97 3.93
N LEU A 165 -3.83 -19.12 3.28
CA LEU A 165 -4.85 -19.69 2.40
C LEU A 165 -6.13 -19.92 3.20
N ASP A 166 -7.26 -19.52 2.63
CA ASP A 166 -8.57 -19.68 3.23
C ASP A 166 -9.32 -20.77 2.48
N ALA A 167 -9.59 -21.90 3.13
CA ALA A 167 -10.28 -23.03 2.49
C ALA A 167 -11.71 -22.68 2.07
N ARG A 168 -12.33 -21.65 2.67
CA ARG A 168 -13.67 -21.17 2.29
C ARG A 168 -13.64 -20.26 1.06
N HIS A 169 -12.48 -19.69 0.77
CA HIS A 169 -12.23 -18.80 -0.35
C HIS A 169 -11.09 -19.37 -1.21
N PRO A 170 -11.32 -20.50 -1.92
CA PRO A 170 -10.28 -21.17 -2.69
C PRO A 170 -9.70 -20.31 -3.83
N GLU A 171 -10.39 -19.23 -4.22
CA GLU A 171 -9.91 -18.18 -5.10
C GLU A 171 -8.77 -17.36 -4.50
N PHE A 172 -8.72 -17.23 -3.17
CA PHE A 172 -7.63 -16.56 -2.47
C PHE A 172 -6.40 -17.46 -2.45
N LYS A 173 -5.44 -17.13 -3.33
CA LYS A 173 -4.19 -17.89 -3.46
C LYS A 173 -3.10 -17.45 -2.49
N GLY A 174 -3.28 -16.34 -1.78
CA GLY A 174 -2.26 -15.75 -0.90
C GLY A 174 -2.12 -14.24 -1.13
N PRO A 175 -1.15 -13.59 -0.46
CA PRO A 175 -1.00 -12.14 -0.50
C PRO A 175 -0.86 -11.59 -1.92
N SER A 176 -1.55 -10.50 -2.23
CA SER A 176 -1.53 -9.89 -3.56
C SER A 176 -1.53 -8.38 -3.47
N MET A 177 -0.92 -7.74 -4.46
CA MET A 177 -0.88 -6.29 -4.64
C MET A 177 -1.20 -5.99 -6.10
N LYS A 178 -2.28 -5.26 -6.33
CA LYS A 178 -2.73 -4.82 -7.65
C LYS A 178 -2.46 -3.33 -7.75
N LEU A 179 -1.67 -2.90 -8.74
CA LEU A 179 -1.25 -1.51 -8.90
C LEU A 179 -1.65 -0.97 -10.27
N SER A 180 -2.01 0.31 -10.32
CA SER A 180 -2.25 1.04 -11.56
C SER A 180 -1.25 2.17 -11.75
N GLN A 181 -1.01 2.55 -13.01
CA GLN A 181 -0.20 3.73 -13.34
C GLN A 181 -0.99 5.05 -13.37
N ARG A 182 -2.31 4.98 -13.16
CA ARG A 182 -3.19 6.14 -13.17
C ARG A 182 -2.92 7.07 -11.99
N GLU A 183 -2.98 8.38 -12.27
CA GLU A 183 -2.74 9.45 -11.29
C GLU A 183 -4.01 10.25 -10.98
N ASP A 184 -5.16 9.87 -11.55
CA ASP A 184 -6.47 10.48 -11.29
C ASP A 184 -7.29 9.73 -10.21
N VAL A 185 -6.62 8.85 -9.46
CA VAL A 185 -7.21 7.97 -8.43
C VAL A 185 -6.43 8.03 -7.11
N GLY A 186 -7.07 7.62 -6.02
CA GLY A 186 -6.46 7.60 -4.68
C GLY A 186 -5.90 8.97 -4.28
N GLN A 187 -4.61 9.00 -3.94
CA GLN A 187 -3.77 10.14 -3.55
C GLN A 187 -3.42 11.10 -4.70
N LEU A 188 -3.94 10.87 -5.91
CA LEU A 188 -3.66 11.66 -7.11
C LEU A 188 -2.15 11.74 -7.46
N ASN A 189 -1.42 10.71 -7.07
CA ASN A 189 0.00 10.54 -7.33
C ASN A 189 0.30 9.04 -7.38
N ARG A 190 0.84 8.56 -8.51
CA ARG A 190 1.10 7.13 -8.73
C ARG A 190 2.00 6.52 -7.67
N VAL A 191 3.12 7.17 -7.36
CA VAL A 191 4.11 6.61 -6.43
C VAL A 191 3.60 6.66 -5.00
N ALA A 192 2.86 7.72 -4.61
CA ALA A 192 2.20 7.79 -3.31
C ALA A 192 1.15 6.69 -3.15
N ASN A 193 0.33 6.42 -4.18
CA ASN A 193 -0.59 5.29 -4.18
C ASN A 193 0.17 3.98 -3.97
N TRP A 194 1.30 3.75 -4.64
CA TRP A 194 2.07 2.52 -4.45
C TRP A 194 2.73 2.43 -3.07
N ALA A 195 3.15 3.56 -2.49
CA ALA A 195 3.66 3.62 -1.13
C ALA A 195 2.57 3.34 -0.09
N HIS A 196 1.33 3.81 -0.33
CA HIS A 196 0.15 3.44 0.44
C HIS A 196 -0.10 1.92 0.42
N GLU A 197 -0.10 1.33 -0.78
CA GLU A 197 -0.24 -0.12 -0.96
C GLU A 197 0.86 -0.92 -0.25
N LEU A 198 2.10 -0.41 -0.20
CA LEU A 198 3.17 -0.99 0.59
C LEU A 198 2.88 -0.93 2.11
N GLY A 199 2.21 0.11 2.60
CA GLY A 199 1.74 0.20 3.98
C GLY A 199 0.76 -0.92 4.33
N HIS A 200 -0.19 -1.20 3.43
CA HIS A 200 -1.05 -2.39 3.55
C HIS A 200 -0.23 -3.68 3.54
N ALA A 201 0.72 -3.84 2.62
CA ALA A 201 1.56 -5.04 2.62
C ALA A 201 2.28 -5.24 3.97
N TRP A 202 2.70 -4.17 4.66
CA TRP A 202 3.24 -4.27 6.02
C TRP A 202 2.20 -4.56 7.12
N GLY A 203 0.91 -4.44 6.82
CA GLY A 203 -0.18 -4.74 7.74
C GLY A 203 -0.82 -3.50 8.37
N LEU A 204 -0.64 -2.32 7.78
CA LEU A 204 -1.42 -1.15 8.14
C LEU A 204 -2.80 -1.20 7.46
N PHE A 205 -3.82 -0.66 8.13
CA PHE A 205 -5.13 -0.35 7.55
C PHE A 205 -5.25 1.15 7.32
N HIS A 206 -6.37 1.61 6.77
CA HIS A 206 -6.57 3.05 6.62
C HIS A 206 -6.74 3.73 7.99
N GLU A 207 -6.14 4.92 8.13
CA GLU A 207 -6.19 5.68 9.38
C GLU A 207 -7.63 6.06 9.76
N HIS A 208 -8.42 6.50 8.77
CA HIS A 208 -9.83 6.82 8.98
C HIS A 208 -10.69 5.61 9.33
N GLN A 209 -10.23 4.36 9.17
CA GLN A 209 -11.04 3.19 9.54
C GLN A 209 -10.99 2.85 11.03
N ASN A 210 -10.26 3.63 11.84
CA ASN A 210 -10.22 3.42 13.27
C ASN A 210 -11.59 3.70 13.90
N PRO A 211 -12.26 2.70 14.50
CA PRO A 211 -13.63 2.84 14.96
C PRO A 211 -13.82 3.84 16.11
N TYR A 212 -12.74 4.20 16.82
CA TYR A 212 -12.78 5.20 17.87
C TYR A 212 -12.89 6.64 17.35
N PHE A 213 -12.59 6.89 16.06
CA PHE A 213 -12.75 8.21 15.45
C PHE A 213 -14.19 8.49 14.99
N TRP A 214 -15.05 7.47 14.97
CA TRP A 214 -16.39 7.58 14.41
C TRP A 214 -17.48 7.71 15.48
N GLY A 215 -18.44 8.58 15.20
CA GLY A 215 -19.72 8.64 15.93
C GLY A 215 -20.61 7.43 15.66
N PHE A 216 -21.59 7.20 16.53
CA PHE A 216 -22.67 6.23 16.27
C PHE A 216 -23.49 6.66 15.04
N PRO A 217 -23.96 5.73 14.17
CA PRO A 217 -23.94 4.26 14.27
C PRO A 217 -22.64 3.58 13.78
N TYR A 218 -21.70 4.35 13.26
CA TYR A 218 -20.50 3.80 12.61
C TYR A 218 -19.47 3.31 13.62
N GLY A 219 -19.23 4.04 14.71
CA GLY A 219 -18.22 3.73 15.72
C GLY A 219 -18.54 2.53 16.62
N VAL A 220 -17.73 2.37 17.67
CA VAL A 220 -17.86 1.28 18.66
C VAL A 220 -18.73 1.65 19.87
N HIS A 221 -18.99 2.93 20.11
CA HIS A 221 -19.79 3.40 21.24
C HIS A 221 -21.07 4.10 20.77
N SER A 222 -22.21 3.72 21.37
CA SER A 222 -23.50 4.38 21.18
C SER A 222 -23.76 5.51 22.17
N ASP A 223 -22.92 5.63 23.20
CA ASP A 223 -22.98 6.72 24.17
C ASP A 223 -22.24 7.93 23.58
N ASN A 224 -22.93 9.07 23.47
CA ASN A 224 -22.38 10.28 22.88
C ASN A 224 -21.13 10.81 23.59
N ILE A 225 -20.91 10.47 24.86
CA ILE A 225 -19.71 10.86 25.62
C ILE A 225 -18.52 9.97 25.27
N LEU A 226 -18.76 8.73 24.86
CA LEU A 226 -17.72 7.75 24.57
C LEU A 226 -17.48 7.57 23.06
N ALA A 227 -18.39 8.08 22.22
CA ALA A 227 -18.31 8.01 20.78
C ALA A 227 -17.21 8.93 20.23
N GLY A 228 -16.61 8.52 19.10
CA GLY A 228 -15.68 9.39 18.38
C GLY A 228 -16.38 10.61 17.82
N ASN A 229 -15.67 11.74 17.76
CA ASN A 229 -16.24 13.01 17.32
C ASN A 229 -15.63 13.54 16.00
N VAL A 230 -14.77 12.75 15.36
CA VAL A 230 -14.01 13.16 14.16
C VAL A 230 -14.79 12.90 12.88
N PHE A 231 -15.38 11.70 12.75
CA PHE A 231 -16.08 11.22 11.56
C PHE A 231 -17.49 10.73 11.90
N GLY A 232 -18.31 10.54 10.85
CA GLY A 232 -19.66 9.96 10.93
C GLY A 232 -20.75 10.89 10.41
N ASP A 233 -20.79 12.15 10.88
CA ASP A 233 -21.87 13.08 10.52
C ASP A 233 -21.81 13.53 9.05
N ARG A 234 -20.63 13.40 8.44
CA ARG A 234 -20.35 13.82 7.07
C ARG A 234 -19.78 12.70 6.19
N PHE A 235 -20.18 11.46 6.48
CA PHE A 235 -19.98 10.35 5.55
C PHE A 235 -21.15 10.29 4.55
N ASP A 236 -20.83 10.41 3.27
CA ASP A 236 -21.80 10.42 2.17
C ASP A 236 -21.67 9.13 1.35
N CYS A 237 -22.36 8.08 1.81
CA CYS A 237 -22.37 6.78 1.13
C CYS A 237 -22.82 6.88 -0.34
N ALA A 238 -23.71 7.84 -0.66
CA ALA A 238 -24.22 8.06 -2.01
C ALA A 238 -23.24 8.82 -2.92
N ALA A 239 -22.16 9.37 -2.37
CA ALA A 239 -21.10 10.00 -3.15
C ALA A 239 -20.22 8.98 -3.89
N LEU A 240 -20.22 7.71 -3.48
CA LEU A 240 -19.37 6.67 -4.08
C LEU A 240 -19.80 6.31 -5.52
N LYS A 241 -18.83 6.13 -6.42
CA LYS A 241 -19.08 5.84 -7.85
C LYS A 241 -19.92 4.59 -8.10
N ASP A 242 -19.77 3.57 -7.26
CA ASP A 242 -20.45 2.29 -7.42
C ASP A 242 -21.72 2.15 -6.55
N HIS A 243 -22.12 3.21 -5.82
CA HIS A 243 -23.32 3.21 -4.98
C HIS A 243 -24.56 2.79 -5.77
N ALA A 244 -24.86 3.46 -6.90
CA ALA A 244 -26.06 3.16 -7.69
C ALA A 244 -26.09 1.71 -8.18
N ARG A 245 -24.94 1.16 -8.58
CA ARG A 245 -24.79 -0.23 -9.02
C ARG A 245 -25.11 -1.20 -7.87
N VAL A 246 -24.56 -0.96 -6.69
CA VAL A 246 -24.78 -1.83 -5.52
C VAL A 246 -26.23 -1.75 -5.04
N MET A 247 -26.81 -0.55 -4.95
CA MET A 247 -28.20 -0.37 -4.54
C MET A 247 -29.16 -1.11 -5.48
N ALA A 248 -28.93 -1.04 -6.79
CA ALA A 248 -29.72 -1.77 -7.78
C ALA A 248 -29.52 -3.29 -7.69
N ALA A 249 -28.30 -3.77 -7.39
CA ALA A 249 -28.04 -5.18 -7.18
C ALA A 249 -28.77 -5.74 -5.93
N ILE A 250 -28.86 -4.93 -4.87
CA ILE A 250 -29.64 -5.27 -3.66
C ILE A 250 -31.12 -5.36 -4.00
N ASP A 251 -31.67 -4.37 -4.70
CA ASP A 251 -33.08 -4.38 -5.13
C ASP A 251 -33.41 -5.57 -6.02
N ALA A 252 -32.52 -5.90 -6.97
CA ALA A 252 -32.71 -7.04 -7.86
C ALA A 252 -32.72 -8.39 -7.10
N LYS A 253 -31.93 -8.52 -6.03
CA LYS A 253 -31.81 -9.77 -5.26
C LYS A 253 -32.87 -9.93 -4.18
N HIS A 254 -33.34 -8.82 -3.58
CA HIS A 254 -34.20 -8.85 -2.40
C HIS A 254 -35.55 -8.14 -2.59
N GLY A 255 -35.83 -7.60 -3.78
CA GLY A 255 -36.99 -6.76 -4.02
C GLY A 255 -36.82 -5.37 -3.38
N SER A 256 -37.92 -4.65 -3.19
CA SER A 256 -37.92 -3.31 -2.57
C SER A 256 -38.62 -3.29 -1.21
N ASP A 257 -38.66 -4.44 -0.53
CA ASP A 257 -39.30 -4.59 0.77
C ASP A 257 -38.38 -4.16 1.94
N GLY A 258 -38.84 -4.37 3.17
CA GLY A 258 -38.09 -4.00 4.37
C GLY A 258 -36.72 -4.67 4.51
N LYS A 259 -36.54 -5.87 3.93
CA LYS A 259 -35.24 -6.57 3.97
C LYS A 259 -34.22 -5.86 3.07
N ALA A 260 -34.61 -5.49 1.86
CA ALA A 260 -33.75 -4.71 0.97
C ALA A 260 -33.40 -3.34 1.59
N ALA A 261 -34.38 -2.67 2.20
CA ALA A 261 -34.15 -1.41 2.89
C ALA A 261 -33.09 -1.52 4.00
N GLN A 262 -33.16 -2.58 4.83
CA GLN A 262 -32.16 -2.80 5.89
C GLN A 262 -30.78 -3.10 5.32
N ILE A 263 -30.67 -3.96 4.31
CA ILE A 263 -29.37 -4.28 3.68
C ILE A 263 -28.73 -3.01 3.11
N LYS A 264 -29.51 -2.13 2.48
CA LYS A 264 -29.00 -0.84 1.96
C LYS A 264 -28.44 0.06 3.06
N ILE A 265 -29.06 0.07 4.25
CA ILE A 265 -28.54 0.77 5.43
C ILE A 265 -27.24 0.09 5.90
N ASP A 266 -27.24 -1.23 5.98
CA ASP A 266 -26.11 -2.00 6.50
C ASP A 266 -24.86 -1.82 5.63
N VAL A 267 -24.99 -1.88 4.29
CA VAL A 267 -23.84 -1.66 3.38
C VAL A 267 -23.31 -0.23 3.43
N CYS A 268 -24.07 0.72 3.99
CA CYS A 268 -23.62 2.10 4.20
C CYS A 268 -23.16 2.37 5.65
N THR A 269 -23.29 1.43 6.59
CA THR A 269 -22.96 1.66 8.01
C THR A 269 -22.05 0.59 8.62
N ASN A 270 -21.89 -0.55 7.93
CA ASN A 270 -21.13 -1.69 8.40
C ASN A 270 -20.10 -2.13 7.35
N HIS A 271 -18.81 -2.09 7.71
CA HIS A 271 -17.70 -2.50 6.85
C HIS A 271 -17.89 -3.90 6.26
N GLY A 272 -18.22 -4.90 7.09
CA GLY A 272 -18.36 -6.29 6.65
C GLY A 272 -19.55 -6.49 5.70
N ALA A 273 -20.65 -5.78 5.92
CA ALA A 273 -21.80 -5.81 5.00
C ALA A 273 -21.43 -5.18 3.64
N ALA A 274 -20.71 -4.06 3.64
CA ALA A 274 -20.23 -3.43 2.41
C ALA A 274 -19.26 -4.35 1.64
N GLU A 275 -18.34 -5.01 2.34
CA GLU A 275 -17.37 -5.97 1.78
C GLU A 275 -18.09 -7.17 1.12
N GLU A 276 -19.11 -7.75 1.78
CA GLU A 276 -19.89 -8.88 1.25
C GLU A 276 -20.57 -8.55 -0.09
N TRP A 277 -20.93 -7.29 -0.30
CA TRP A 277 -21.55 -6.80 -1.53
C TRP A 277 -20.56 -6.26 -2.56
N GLY A 278 -19.25 -6.30 -2.27
CA GLY A 278 -18.22 -5.71 -3.13
C GLY A 278 -18.47 -4.22 -3.37
N PHE A 279 -18.90 -3.51 -2.32
CA PHE A 279 -19.20 -2.09 -2.35
C PHE A 279 -18.03 -1.28 -1.79
N SER A 280 -17.55 -0.28 -2.53
CA SER A 280 -16.40 0.55 -2.13
C SER A 280 -16.57 1.29 -0.79
N ALA A 281 -17.77 1.33 -0.20
CA ALA A 281 -17.96 1.84 1.15
C ALA A 281 -17.15 1.10 2.21
N HIS A 282 -16.80 -0.17 2.00
CA HIS A 282 -15.95 -0.91 2.95
C HIS A 282 -14.56 -0.26 3.14
N ASP A 283 -14.00 0.37 2.10
CA ASP A 283 -12.72 1.08 2.21
C ASP A 283 -12.79 2.34 3.11
N TRP A 284 -14.00 2.85 3.36
CA TRP A 284 -14.27 4.03 4.16
C TRP A 284 -14.75 3.72 5.57
N LEU A 285 -15.60 2.70 5.71
CA LEU A 285 -16.26 2.39 6.96
C LEU A 285 -15.28 1.84 8.00
N PRO A 286 -15.52 2.12 9.30
CA PRO A 286 -14.61 1.68 10.35
C PRO A 286 -14.56 0.15 10.49
N ILE A 287 -13.36 -0.37 10.76
CA ILE A 287 -13.13 -1.80 10.99
C ILE A 287 -13.28 -2.07 12.49
N LYS A 288 -14.24 -2.91 12.88
CA LYS A 288 -14.54 -3.20 14.31
C LYS A 288 -13.91 -4.49 14.84
N ALA A 289 -13.33 -5.31 13.98
CA ALA A 289 -12.83 -6.65 14.33
C ALA A 289 -11.38 -6.86 13.85
N ASP A 290 -10.66 -7.74 14.55
CA ASP A 290 -9.34 -8.26 14.15
C ASP A 290 -8.25 -7.19 13.88
N ILE A 291 -8.42 -6.00 14.46
CA ILE A 291 -7.49 -4.87 14.38
C ILE A 291 -6.69 -4.70 15.67
N THR A 292 -5.50 -4.11 15.53
CA THR A 292 -4.75 -3.52 16.63
C THR A 292 -4.70 -2.01 16.47
N TYR A 293 -4.73 -1.34 17.62
CA TYR A 293 -4.57 0.09 17.75
C TYR A 293 -3.40 0.34 18.70
N THR A 294 -2.72 1.48 18.54
CA THR A 294 -1.63 1.86 19.43
C THR A 294 -2.16 1.99 20.87
N GLN A 295 -1.39 1.50 21.87
CA GLN A 295 -1.67 1.84 23.26
C GLN A 295 -1.53 3.36 23.44
N GLY A 296 -2.65 4.05 23.62
CA GLY A 296 -2.72 5.51 23.66
C GLY A 296 -3.94 6.11 22.97
N ILE A 297 -4.65 5.34 22.12
CA ILE A 297 -6.01 5.76 21.71
C ILE A 297 -6.88 5.70 22.94
N PRO A 298 -7.42 6.85 23.43
CA PRO A 298 -8.38 6.77 24.49
C PRO A 298 -9.55 6.02 23.86
N ALA A 299 -9.91 4.89 24.48
CA ALA A 299 -11.02 4.08 24.02
C ALA A 299 -12.36 4.85 24.09
N VAL A 300 -12.31 6.09 24.58
CA VAL A 300 -13.39 7.02 24.84
C VAL A 300 -12.92 8.40 24.37
N ASP A 301 -13.78 9.17 23.70
CA ASP A 301 -13.54 10.57 23.35
C ASP A 301 -12.27 10.84 22.51
N ALA A 302 -11.99 9.98 21.52
CA ALA A 302 -10.92 10.27 20.56
C ALA A 302 -11.31 11.46 19.68
N ASP A 303 -10.38 12.40 19.50
CA ASP A 303 -10.62 13.70 18.85
C ASP A 303 -9.72 13.96 17.64
N TYR A 304 -9.70 15.21 17.16
CA TYR A 304 -8.93 15.62 16.00
C TYR A 304 -7.41 15.54 16.19
N ASP A 305 -6.90 15.71 17.40
CA ASP A 305 -5.45 15.69 17.67
C ASP A 305 -4.90 14.25 17.69
N ASP A 306 -5.80 13.29 17.82
CA ASP A 306 -5.50 11.87 17.86
C ASP A 306 -5.28 11.23 16.49
N VAL A 307 -5.77 11.87 15.43
CA VAL A 307 -5.69 11.37 14.05
C VAL A 307 -4.37 11.77 13.42
N ASP A 308 -3.67 10.83 12.80
CA ASP A 308 -2.54 11.19 11.94
C ASP A 308 -3.02 11.68 10.56
N TRP A 309 -3.40 12.95 10.49
CA TRP A 309 -3.85 13.60 9.25
C TRP A 309 -2.81 13.57 8.12
N ASP A 310 -1.52 13.40 8.46
CA ASP A 310 -0.42 13.31 7.50
C ASP A 310 -0.13 11.86 7.07
N SER A 311 -0.84 10.87 7.62
CA SER A 311 -0.64 9.45 7.29
C SER A 311 -0.88 9.19 5.81
N ILE A 312 0.05 8.46 5.17
CA ILE A 312 -0.17 7.99 3.80
C ILE A 312 -1.36 7.03 3.72
N MET A 313 -1.74 6.41 4.84
CA MET A 313 -2.88 5.51 4.97
C MET A 313 -4.22 6.24 5.13
N MET A 314 -4.24 7.58 5.17
CA MET A 314 -5.46 8.38 5.19
C MET A 314 -5.97 8.59 3.75
N TYR A 315 -7.25 8.33 3.49
CA TYR A 315 -7.84 8.67 2.20
C TYR A 315 -8.17 10.17 2.08
N PRO A 316 -7.87 10.82 0.95
CA PRO A 316 -8.37 12.15 0.67
C PRO A 316 -9.88 12.11 0.48
N SER A 317 -10.59 13.16 0.88
CA SER A 317 -12.07 13.18 0.94
C SER A 317 -12.77 12.75 -0.35
N GLY A 318 -12.20 13.02 -1.52
CA GLY A 318 -12.78 12.67 -2.81
C GLY A 318 -12.51 11.23 -3.30
N ALA A 319 -11.69 10.44 -2.62
CA ALA A 319 -11.28 9.11 -3.11
C ALA A 319 -12.50 8.19 -3.37
N GLY A 320 -12.59 7.59 -4.57
CA GLY A 320 -13.73 6.76 -4.95
C GLY A 320 -15.06 7.52 -5.18
N GLY A 321 -15.10 8.83 -4.95
CA GLY A 321 -16.27 9.68 -5.12
C GLY A 321 -16.60 9.97 -6.59
N ILE A 322 -17.87 10.22 -6.89
CA ILE A 322 -18.38 10.60 -8.22
C ILE A 322 -17.75 11.92 -8.65
N GLY A 323 -17.22 11.96 -9.88
CA GLY A 323 -16.56 13.13 -10.45
C GLY A 323 -15.18 12.80 -11.01
N THR A 324 -14.48 13.85 -11.41
CA THR A 324 -13.16 13.80 -12.03
C THR A 324 -12.10 14.35 -11.09
N ALA A 325 -10.90 13.81 -11.17
CA ALA A 325 -9.74 14.38 -10.51
C ALA A 325 -8.53 14.29 -11.45
N ARG A 326 -7.49 15.04 -11.13
CA ARG A 326 -6.19 14.98 -11.78
C ARG A 326 -5.11 15.31 -10.77
N PRO A 327 -3.85 14.97 -11.05
CA PRO A 327 -2.73 15.47 -10.27
C PRO A 327 -2.71 17.01 -10.24
N PRO A 328 -2.25 17.60 -9.12
CA PRO A 328 -1.97 19.02 -9.09
C PRO A 328 -0.90 19.38 -10.14
N SER A 329 -1.13 20.46 -10.88
CA SER A 329 -0.20 21.04 -11.85
C SER A 329 0.95 21.81 -11.18
N GLY A 330 0.81 22.14 -9.90
CA GLY A 330 1.83 22.77 -9.09
C GLY A 330 1.47 22.76 -7.60
N PRO A 331 2.44 23.03 -6.71
CA PRO A 331 2.27 22.91 -5.26
C PRO A 331 1.33 23.96 -4.64
N SER A 332 1.02 25.03 -5.37
CA SER A 332 0.14 26.12 -4.93
C SER A 332 -1.30 26.00 -5.47
N GLU A 333 -1.59 24.97 -6.26
CA GLU A 333 -2.93 24.77 -6.81
C GLU A 333 -3.91 24.37 -5.69
N SER A 334 -5.10 24.97 -5.67
CA SER A 334 -6.11 24.63 -4.68
C SER A 334 -6.60 23.19 -4.90
N PRO A 335 -6.77 22.37 -3.85
CA PRO A 335 -7.39 21.05 -3.96
C PRO A 335 -8.71 21.03 -4.74
N SER A 336 -9.54 22.07 -4.59
CA SER A 336 -10.81 22.21 -5.33
C SER A 336 -10.64 22.32 -6.85
N ASP A 337 -9.46 22.71 -7.34
CA ASP A 337 -9.22 22.96 -8.76
C ASP A 337 -8.79 21.68 -9.50
N TYR A 338 -8.19 20.72 -8.77
CA TYR A 338 -7.69 19.46 -9.33
C TYR A 338 -8.46 18.23 -8.85
N ASP A 339 -9.20 18.31 -7.75
CA ASP A 339 -10.09 17.25 -7.26
C ASP A 339 -11.56 17.72 -7.26
N GLN A 340 -12.30 17.35 -8.30
CA GLN A 340 -13.73 17.63 -8.45
C GLN A 340 -14.60 16.41 -8.09
N ARG A 341 -14.03 15.41 -7.43
CA ARG A 341 -14.80 14.28 -6.91
C ARG A 341 -15.67 14.78 -5.75
N ARG A 342 -16.93 14.34 -5.70
CA ARG A 342 -17.82 14.58 -4.57
C ARG A 342 -17.16 13.99 -3.32
N PRO A 343 -17.02 14.76 -2.22
CA PRO A 343 -16.48 14.24 -0.98
C PRO A 343 -17.30 13.06 -0.47
N VAL A 344 -16.62 11.94 -0.21
CA VAL A 344 -17.19 10.75 0.41
C VAL A 344 -17.15 10.85 1.93
N LEU A 345 -16.05 11.38 2.48
CA LEU A 345 -15.89 11.61 3.91
C LEU A 345 -15.31 13.00 4.13
N LEU A 346 -15.97 13.80 4.96
CA LEU A 346 -15.41 15.00 5.55
C LEU A 346 -15.21 14.78 7.05
N ARG A 347 -14.33 15.58 7.64
CA ARG A 347 -14.33 15.81 9.09
C ARG A 347 -15.69 16.32 9.53
N ASN A 348 -16.12 16.03 10.77
CA ASN A 348 -17.41 16.52 11.27
C ASN A 348 -17.50 18.06 11.30
N ASP A 349 -16.38 18.76 11.49
CA ASP A 349 -16.28 20.22 11.36
C ASP A 349 -16.43 20.76 9.92
N GLY A 350 -16.53 19.86 8.92
CA GLY A 350 -16.69 20.19 7.51
C GLY A 350 -15.37 20.30 6.74
N GLY A 351 -14.21 20.15 7.40
CA GLY A 351 -12.91 20.17 6.75
C GLY A 351 -12.70 18.97 5.82
N SER A 352 -12.17 19.22 4.62
CA SER A 352 -11.72 18.17 3.71
C SER A 352 -10.40 17.54 4.17
N ILE A 353 -10.27 16.24 3.96
CA ILE A 353 -9.05 15.47 4.14
C ILE A 353 -8.22 15.58 2.85
N HIS A 354 -6.96 15.97 3.00
CA HIS A 354 -6.07 16.22 1.87
C HIS A 354 -5.35 14.95 1.42
N THR A 355 -4.71 15.02 0.26
CA THR A 355 -3.85 13.93 -0.27
C THR A 355 -2.51 13.91 0.45
N ASN A 356 -2.04 12.71 0.81
CA ASN A 356 -0.72 12.51 1.42
C ASN A 356 0.23 11.83 0.43
N ALA A 357 1.38 12.47 0.20
CA ALA A 357 2.34 12.04 -0.80
C ALA A 357 3.46 11.16 -0.24
N ILE A 358 3.66 11.12 1.08
CA ILE A 358 4.76 10.39 1.73
C ILE A 358 4.25 9.72 3.02
N PRO A 359 4.86 8.60 3.46
CA PRO A 359 4.58 8.03 4.78
C PRO A 359 4.90 9.03 5.90
N SER A 360 4.03 9.10 6.89
CA SER A 360 4.22 9.92 8.07
C SER A 360 5.15 9.25 9.09
N VAL A 361 5.52 10.00 10.12
CA VAL A 361 6.22 9.42 11.29
C VAL A 361 5.33 8.42 12.03
N GLY A 362 4.00 8.61 12.04
CA GLY A 362 3.03 7.70 12.62
C GLY A 362 2.97 6.37 11.88
N ASP A 363 2.99 6.41 10.54
CA ASP A 363 3.03 5.21 9.68
C ASP A 363 4.26 4.35 9.96
N VAL A 364 5.44 4.98 10.02
CA VAL A 364 6.70 4.28 10.34
C VAL A 364 6.68 3.72 11.76
N ALA A 365 6.18 4.48 12.73
CA ALA A 365 6.01 4.01 14.10
C ALA A 365 5.05 2.81 14.18
N GLY A 366 4.03 2.79 13.31
CA GLY A 366 3.08 1.68 13.18
C GLY A 366 3.71 0.38 12.76
N ILE A 367 4.42 0.40 11.64
CA ILE A 367 5.17 -0.77 11.17
C ILE A 367 6.19 -1.21 12.23
N ARG A 368 6.87 -0.27 12.89
CA ARG A 368 7.80 -0.61 13.97
C ARG A 368 7.10 -1.31 15.13
N ASN A 369 6.00 -0.79 15.63
CA ASN A 369 5.32 -1.43 16.75
C ASN A 369 4.73 -2.80 16.37
N LEU A 370 4.22 -2.96 15.15
CA LEU A 370 3.75 -4.26 14.66
C LEU A 370 4.86 -5.32 14.71
N TYR A 371 6.08 -4.98 14.27
CA TYR A 371 7.17 -5.95 14.11
C TYR A 371 8.19 -6.01 15.24
N GLU A 372 8.21 -5.02 16.13
CA GLU A 372 9.17 -4.87 17.23
C GLU A 372 8.50 -4.85 18.59
N GLY A 373 7.18 -4.59 18.64
CA GLY A 373 6.40 -4.56 19.87
C GLY A 373 6.01 -5.96 20.36
N ASN A 374 5.00 -6.01 21.22
CA ASN A 374 4.57 -7.23 21.92
C ASN A 374 4.07 -8.35 20.97
N PHE A 375 3.76 -8.03 19.72
CA PHE A 375 3.37 -9.00 18.69
C PHE A 375 4.57 -9.71 18.05
N ALA A 376 5.80 -9.28 18.34
CA ALA A 376 7.02 -9.88 17.77
C ALA A 376 7.21 -11.37 18.14
N ASN A 377 6.47 -11.89 19.14
CA ASN A 377 6.51 -13.30 19.53
C ASN A 377 5.34 -14.13 18.95
N GLU A 378 4.32 -13.49 18.38
CA GLU A 378 3.19 -14.13 17.68
C GLU A 378 3.53 -14.39 16.20
N LYS A 379 4.82 -14.66 15.93
CA LYS A 379 5.31 -15.08 14.62
C LYS A 379 4.61 -16.40 14.29
N GLY A 380 3.74 -16.39 13.28
CA GLY A 380 3.33 -17.62 12.63
C GLY A 380 4.57 -18.47 12.33
N GLU A 381 4.47 -19.79 12.53
CA GLU A 381 5.53 -20.82 12.40
C GLU A 381 6.86 -20.30 11.82
N PRO A 382 7.97 -20.30 12.60
CA PRO A 382 9.24 -19.75 12.15
C PRO A 382 9.60 -20.32 10.78
N TYR A 383 9.86 -19.45 9.81
CA TYR A 383 10.32 -19.89 8.50
C TYR A 383 11.67 -20.58 8.67
N ILE A 384 11.66 -21.90 8.57
CA ILE A 384 12.87 -22.71 8.67
C ILE A 384 13.64 -22.50 7.37
N LEU A 385 14.67 -21.64 7.41
CA LEU A 385 15.52 -21.35 6.27
C LEU A 385 15.98 -22.65 5.60
N PRO A 386 16.19 -22.69 4.27
CA PRO A 386 16.67 -23.90 3.60
C PRO A 386 17.98 -24.46 4.16
N ASN A 387 18.79 -23.64 4.85
CA ASN A 387 20.05 -24.04 5.48
C ASN A 387 19.93 -24.39 6.97
N ASP A 388 18.76 -24.20 7.59
CA ASP A 388 18.50 -24.53 8.99
C ASP A 388 18.36 -26.06 9.18
N GLY A 389 18.89 -26.57 10.29
CA GLY A 389 18.90 -28.01 10.61
C GLY A 389 17.51 -28.66 10.72
N LYS A 390 16.46 -27.86 10.92
CA LYS A 390 15.08 -28.32 10.98
C LYS A 390 14.41 -28.34 9.59
N SER A 391 15.11 -27.88 8.54
CA SER A 391 14.53 -27.73 7.21
C SER A 391 14.51 -29.06 6.46
N ALA A 392 13.36 -29.44 5.92
CA ALA A 392 13.28 -30.54 4.96
C ALA A 392 14.12 -30.29 3.69
N TRP A 393 14.53 -29.03 3.44
CA TRP A 393 15.36 -28.61 2.32
C TRP A 393 16.86 -28.57 2.65
N GLN A 394 17.25 -28.74 3.91
CA GLN A 394 18.65 -28.71 4.36
C GLN A 394 19.57 -29.67 3.61
N PRO A 395 19.18 -30.94 3.36
CA PRO A 395 20.05 -31.87 2.65
C PRO A 395 20.31 -31.42 1.21
N LYS A 396 19.31 -30.82 0.57
CA LYS A 396 19.43 -30.30 -0.80
C LYS A 396 20.24 -29.01 -0.84
N PHE A 397 20.00 -28.09 0.08
CA PHE A 397 20.79 -26.86 0.23
C PHE A 397 22.28 -27.18 0.44
N ILE A 398 22.61 -28.09 1.38
CA ILE A 398 23.99 -28.53 1.63
C ILE A 398 24.58 -29.18 0.36
N LYS A 399 23.82 -30.02 -0.34
CA LYS A 399 24.27 -30.65 -1.59
C LYS A 399 24.57 -29.63 -2.69
N ASP A 400 23.72 -28.61 -2.85
CA ASP A 400 23.91 -27.56 -3.86
C ASP A 400 25.07 -26.63 -3.49
N PHE A 401 25.27 -26.35 -2.19
CA PHE A 401 26.36 -25.53 -1.66
C PHE A 401 27.72 -26.25 -1.66
N ILE A 402 27.74 -27.56 -1.42
CA ILE A 402 28.96 -28.38 -1.51
C ILE A 402 29.27 -28.72 -2.96
N GLY A 403 28.25 -28.98 -3.79
CA GLY A 403 28.41 -29.26 -5.23
C GLY A 403 28.94 -28.08 -6.03
N THR A 404 28.80 -26.85 -5.52
CA THR A 404 29.38 -25.64 -6.12
C THR A 404 30.80 -25.34 -5.67
N LYS A 405 31.32 -25.95 -4.59
CA LYS A 405 32.74 -25.80 -4.18
C LYS A 405 33.75 -26.34 -5.19
N GLY A 406 33.31 -27.11 -6.20
CA GLY A 406 34.14 -27.59 -7.31
C GLY A 406 34.15 -26.70 -8.56
N LYS A 407 33.29 -25.68 -8.63
CA LYS A 407 33.28 -24.71 -9.73
C LYS A 407 33.75 -23.37 -9.19
N ALA A 408 34.98 -23.00 -9.51
CA ALA A 408 35.51 -21.69 -9.19
C ALA A 408 34.52 -20.61 -9.65
N CYS A 409 34.00 -19.82 -8.70
CA CYS A 409 33.35 -18.57 -9.01
C CYS A 409 34.40 -17.65 -9.62
N THR A 410 34.50 -17.63 -10.95
CA THR A 410 35.16 -16.53 -11.64
C THR A 410 34.34 -15.28 -11.38
N LEU A 411 34.90 -14.38 -10.57
CA LEU A 411 34.43 -13.01 -10.48
C LEU A 411 34.39 -12.42 -11.90
N PRO A 412 33.33 -11.68 -12.28
CA PRO A 412 33.35 -10.93 -13.52
C PRO A 412 34.48 -9.90 -13.41
N ASN A 413 35.44 -9.98 -14.33
CA ASN A 413 36.51 -8.99 -14.43
C ASN A 413 35.91 -7.61 -14.74
N ASN A 414 36.46 -6.60 -14.06
CA ASN A 414 36.21 -5.16 -14.27
C ASN A 414 36.34 -4.73 -15.73
#